data_AF-A0A2P8B4N9-F1
#
_entry.id   AF-A0A2P8B4N9-F1
#
_cell.length_a   1.000
_cell.length_b   1.000
_cell.length_c   1.000
_cell.angle_alpha   90.00
_cell.angle_beta   90.00
_cell.angle_gamma   90.00
#
_symmetry.space_group_name_H-M   'P 1'
#
loop_
_entity.id
_entity.type
_entity.pdbx_description
1 polymer ?
#
loop_
_entity_poly.entity_id
_entity_poly.type
_entity_poly.pdbx_seq_one_letter_code
_entity_poly.pdbx_strand_id
1 'polypeptide(L)'
;MCHTIAPSTGPVRVPSIEVAKFISAYYRERQIPNVAGRIADVLDEVATTGTYWQTPGELTYGARVAWRQSVRCIGRVRWAGLRVRDRRTVTTTDSIASELAEHLRVADNGGRVQSVITVFALRSPC
;
A
#
# COMPACT_ATOMS: atom_id res chain seq x y z
N MET A 1 3.45 -10.12 -33.44
CA MET A 1 2.05 -9.98 -32.97
C MET A 1 2.09 -9.43 -31.55
N CYS A 2 1.88 -8.12 -31.37
CA CYS A 2 1.87 -7.49 -30.05
C CYS A 2 0.55 -7.84 -29.35
N HIS A 3 0.60 -8.59 -28.25
CA HIS A 3 -0.56 -8.74 -27.36
C HIS A 3 -0.74 -7.42 -26.60
N THR A 4 -1.69 -6.61 -27.05
CA THR A 4 -2.23 -5.51 -26.25
C THR A 4 -3.09 -6.13 -25.16
N ILE A 5 -2.56 -6.20 -23.94
CA ILE A 5 -3.38 -6.48 -22.75
C ILE A 5 -4.25 -5.25 -22.57
N ALA A 6 -5.52 -5.35 -22.95
CA ALA A 6 -6.50 -4.33 -22.61
C ALA A 6 -6.54 -4.19 -21.07
N PRO A 7 -6.40 -2.98 -20.51
CA PRO A 7 -6.59 -2.80 -19.07
C PRO A 7 -8.02 -3.19 -18.71
N SER A 8 -8.21 -3.98 -17.65
CA SER A 8 -9.54 -4.39 -17.21
C SER A 8 -10.35 -3.15 -16.81
N THR A 9 -11.38 -2.84 -17.60
CA THR A 9 -12.22 -1.63 -17.54
C THR A 9 -13.31 -1.69 -16.45
N GLY A 10 -13.15 -2.55 -15.44
CA GLY A 10 -14.06 -2.63 -14.30
C GLY A 10 -13.54 -1.83 -13.09
N PRO A 11 -14.42 -1.31 -12.22
CA PRO A 11 -13.99 -0.82 -10.91
C PRO A 11 -13.28 -1.96 -10.18
N VAL A 12 -12.03 -1.73 -9.75
CA VAL A 12 -11.28 -2.70 -8.94
C VAL A 12 -11.90 -2.71 -7.56
N ARG A 13 -12.85 -3.62 -7.35
CA ARG A 13 -13.46 -3.85 -6.03
C ARG A 13 -12.53 -4.71 -5.19
N VAL A 14 -12.20 -4.26 -4.00
CA VAL A 14 -11.40 -5.07 -3.06
C VAL A 14 -12.26 -6.23 -2.54
N PRO A 15 -11.86 -7.50 -2.69
CA PRO A 15 -12.65 -8.62 -2.17
C PRO A 15 -12.70 -8.61 -0.64
N SER A 16 -13.91 -8.67 -0.07
CA SER A 16 -14.15 -8.64 1.38
C SER A 16 -13.34 -9.67 2.18
N ILE A 17 -13.11 -10.86 1.61
CA ILE A 17 -12.30 -11.92 2.23
C ILE A 17 -10.84 -11.49 2.37
N GLU A 18 -10.28 -10.86 1.34
CA GLU A 18 -8.86 -10.44 1.35
C GLU A 18 -8.64 -9.28 2.32
N VAL A 19 -9.61 -8.37 2.45
CA VAL A 19 -9.62 -7.33 3.48
C VAL A 19 -9.58 -7.94 4.88
N ALA A 20 -10.51 -8.85 5.19
CA ALA A 20 -10.59 -9.46 6.51
C ALA A 20 -9.31 -10.24 6.87
N LYS A 21 -8.73 -10.96 5.91
CA LYS A 21 -7.44 -11.64 6.08
C LYS A 21 -6.30 -10.66 6.40
N PHE A 22 -6.21 -9.57 5.64
CA PHE A 22 -5.17 -8.56 5.84
C PHE A 22 -5.27 -7.90 7.21
N ILE A 23 -6.45 -7.40 7.58
CA ILE A 23 -6.69 -6.75 8.88
C ILE A 23 -6.42 -7.73 10.03
N SER A 24 -6.88 -8.98 9.89
CA SER A 24 -6.60 -10.04 10.89
C SER A 24 -5.10 -10.29 11.07
N ALA A 25 -4.34 -10.35 9.98
CA ALA A 25 -2.89 -10.54 10.05
C ALA A 25 -2.20 -9.36 10.75
N TYR A 26 -2.57 -8.13 10.38
CA TYR A 26 -2.02 -6.91 11.00
C TYR A 26 -2.29 -6.84 12.50
N TYR A 27 -3.55 -7.01 12.91
CA TYR A 27 -3.95 -6.93 14.32
C TYR A 27 -3.30 -8.03 15.16
N ARG A 28 -3.18 -9.24 14.61
CA ARG A 28 -2.51 -10.36 15.27
C ARG A 28 -1.03 -10.09 15.51
N GLU A 29 -0.29 -9.66 14.46
CA GLU A 29 1.16 -9.42 14.58
C GLU A 29 1.46 -8.23 15.52
N ARG A 30 0.55 -7.26 15.61
CA ARG A 30 0.70 -6.09 16.49
C ARG A 30 0.05 -6.22 17.86
N GLN A 31 -0.62 -7.34 18.14
CA GLN A 31 -1.36 -7.56 19.38
C GLN A 31 -2.38 -6.45 19.68
N ILE A 32 -3.03 -5.92 18.63
CA ILE A 32 -4.03 -4.85 18.76
C ILE A 32 -5.40 -5.49 19.08
N PRO A 33 -6.13 -5.01 20.10
CA PRO A 33 -7.46 -5.50 20.41
C PRO A 33 -8.50 -5.04 19.38
N ASN A 34 -9.70 -5.61 19.44
CA ASN A 34 -10.85 -5.21 18.62
C ASN A 34 -10.67 -5.31 17.09
N VAL A 35 -10.11 -6.44 16.62
CA VAL A 35 -10.02 -6.74 15.18
C VAL A 35 -11.39 -6.84 14.51
N ALA A 36 -12.38 -7.38 15.21
CA ALA A 36 -13.72 -7.58 14.68
C ALA A 36 -14.43 -6.26 14.35
N GLY A 37 -14.32 -5.26 15.23
CA GLY A 37 -14.85 -3.92 14.99
C GLY A 37 -14.23 -3.28 13.75
N ARG A 38 -12.89 -3.28 13.64
CA ARG A 38 -12.22 -2.73 12.45
C ARG A 38 -12.62 -3.46 11.16
N ILE A 39 -12.76 -4.78 11.20
CA ILE A 39 -13.21 -5.54 10.03
C ILE A 39 -14.62 -5.10 9.62
N ALA A 40 -15.56 -4.96 10.57
CA ALA A 40 -16.90 -4.48 10.26
C ALA A 40 -16.87 -3.09 9.60
N ASP A 41 -16.16 -2.13 10.20
CA ASP A 41 -16.04 -0.76 9.66
C ASP A 41 -15.50 -0.75 8.22
N VAL A 42 -14.47 -1.56 7.96
CA VAL A 42 -13.85 -1.63 6.62
C VAL A 42 -14.77 -2.32 5.62
N LEU A 43 -15.48 -3.36 6.03
CA LEU A 43 -16.42 -4.05 5.14
C LEU A 43 -17.59 -3.13 4.75
N ASP A 44 -18.05 -2.29 5.68
CA ASP A 44 -19.06 -1.27 5.41
C ASP A 44 -18.52 -0.21 4.43
N GLU A 45 -17.29 0.29 4.64
CA GLU A 45 -16.64 1.25 3.73
C GLU A 45 -16.47 0.67 2.31
N VAL A 46 -16.06 -0.60 2.20
CA VAL A 46 -15.94 -1.32 0.92
C VAL A 46 -17.30 -1.54 0.27
N ALA A 47 -18.36 -1.79 1.06
CA ALA A 47 -19.71 -1.92 0.54
C ALA A 47 -20.24 -0.60 -0.04
N THR A 48 -19.94 0.53 0.61
CA THR A 48 -20.42 1.86 0.18
C THR A 48 -19.57 2.47 -0.94
N THR A 49 -18.24 2.35 -0.87
CA THR A 49 -17.32 3.08 -1.76
C THR A 49 -16.61 2.18 -2.78
N GLY A 50 -16.71 0.85 -2.62
CA GLY A 50 -15.98 -0.13 -3.42
C GLY A 50 -14.54 -0.39 -2.99
N THR A 51 -14.00 0.41 -2.06
CA THR A 51 -12.65 0.30 -1.50
C THR A 51 -12.64 0.74 -0.03
N TYR A 52 -11.47 0.83 0.59
CA TYR A 52 -11.33 1.46 1.90
C TYR A 52 -10.01 2.19 2.03
N TRP A 53 -9.95 3.11 2.98
CA TRP A 53 -8.71 3.80 3.32
C TRP A 53 -7.96 3.10 4.45
N GLN A 54 -6.77 2.57 4.15
CA GLN A 54 -5.88 2.03 5.19
C GLN A 54 -5.42 3.14 6.12
N THR A 55 -5.34 2.85 7.42
CA THR A 55 -4.61 3.69 8.37
C THR A 55 -3.12 3.75 8.01
N PRO A 56 -2.36 4.76 8.46
CA PRO A 56 -0.91 4.82 8.22
C PRO A 56 -0.16 3.57 8.70
N GLY A 57 -0.63 2.96 9.80
CA GLY A 57 -0.07 1.72 10.34
C GLY A 57 -0.35 0.51 9.45
N GLU A 58 -1.60 0.34 9.00
CA GLU A 58 -2.00 -0.68 8.04
C GLU A 58 -1.22 -0.54 6.72
N LEU A 59 -1.12 0.69 6.18
CA LEU A 59 -0.36 0.96 4.95
C LEU A 59 1.12 0.58 5.10
N THR A 60 1.74 0.99 6.21
CA THR A 60 3.14 0.69 6.49
C THR A 60 3.38 -0.80 6.63
N TYR A 61 2.49 -1.49 7.34
CA TYR A 61 2.54 -2.94 7.51
C TYR A 61 2.39 -3.66 6.17
N GLY A 62 1.41 -3.29 5.36
CA GLY A 62 1.17 -3.87 4.04
C GLY A 62 2.37 -3.75 3.12
N ALA A 63 2.98 -2.57 3.02
CA ALA A 63 4.19 -2.35 2.21
C ALA A 63 5.37 -3.22 2.69
N ARG A 64 5.56 -3.31 4.00
CA ARG A 64 6.62 -4.11 4.62
C ARG A 64 6.44 -5.60 4.40
N VAL A 65 5.22 -6.11 4.61
CA VAL A 65 4.90 -7.52 4.36
C VAL A 65 5.00 -7.84 2.87
N ALA A 66 4.54 -6.97 1.98
CA ALA A 66 4.67 -7.16 0.54
C ALA A 66 6.14 -7.35 0.13
N TRP A 67 7.06 -6.56 0.68
CA TRP A 67 8.49 -6.74 0.44
C TRP A 67 9.03 -8.02 1.09
N ARG A 68 8.65 -8.31 2.34
CA ARG A 68 9.02 -9.55 3.05
C ARG A 68 8.61 -10.80 2.26
N GLN A 69 7.45 -10.78 1.61
CA GLN A 69 6.90 -11.89 0.83
C GLN A 69 7.37 -11.92 -0.63
N SER A 70 8.21 -10.96 -1.06
CA SER A 70 8.79 -10.97 -2.40
C SER A 70 9.86 -12.05 -2.53
N VAL A 71 9.44 -13.25 -2.94
CA VAL A 71 10.28 -14.46 -2.96
C VAL A 71 11.54 -14.34 -3.83
N ARG A 72 11.51 -13.43 -4.82
CA ARG A 72 12.64 -13.16 -5.73
C ARG A 72 13.57 -12.04 -5.25
N CYS A 73 13.25 -11.36 -4.15
CA CYS A 73 14.09 -10.27 -3.62
C CYS A 73 15.10 -10.78 -2.58
N ILE A 74 16.38 -10.79 -2.94
CA ILE A 74 17.49 -11.12 -2.03
C ILE A 74 17.52 -10.14 -0.84
N GLY A 75 17.23 -8.85 -1.11
CA GLY A 75 17.23 -7.79 -0.11
C GLY A 75 16.09 -7.84 0.92
N ARG A 76 15.16 -8.81 0.83
CA ARG A 76 13.96 -8.88 1.67
C ARG A 76 14.25 -8.99 3.16
N VAL A 77 15.46 -9.39 3.59
CA VAL A 77 15.85 -9.44 5.01
C VAL A 77 15.74 -8.06 5.68
N ARG A 78 15.89 -6.97 4.92
CA ARG A 78 15.81 -5.58 5.43
C ARG A 78 14.38 -5.04 5.48
N TRP A 79 13.36 -5.86 5.26
CA TRP A 79 11.96 -5.47 5.14
C TRP A 79 11.45 -4.57 6.27
N ALA A 80 11.87 -4.84 7.51
CA ALA A 80 11.46 -4.08 8.69
C ALA A 80 11.92 -2.61 8.66
N GLY A 81 13.02 -2.33 7.96
CA GLY A 81 13.59 -0.98 7.80
C GLY A 81 12.98 -0.17 6.65
N LEU A 82 11.98 -0.70 5.92
CA LEU A 82 11.34 0.04 4.83
C LEU A 82 10.68 1.31 5.35
N ARG A 83 11.08 2.46 4.78
CA ARG A 83 10.43 3.75 4.98
C ARG A 83 9.27 3.90 4.01
N VAL A 84 8.07 4.14 4.53
CA VAL A 84 6.87 4.30 3.73
C VAL A 84 6.49 5.77 3.71
N ARG A 85 6.36 6.35 2.51
CA ARG A 85 5.91 7.71 2.28
C ARG A 85 4.48 7.65 1.77
N ASP A 86 3.52 8.00 2.63
CA ASP A 86 2.11 8.08 2.26
C ASP A 86 1.87 9.39 1.47
N ARG A 87 1.55 9.26 0.18
CA ARG A 87 1.21 10.35 -0.75
C ARG A 87 -0.08 10.03 -1.49
N ARG A 88 -0.97 9.25 -0.85
CA ARG A 88 -2.22 8.81 -1.48
C ARG A 88 -3.20 9.95 -1.78
N THR A 89 -2.98 11.14 -1.23
CA THR A 89 -3.77 12.37 -1.50
C THR A 89 -3.21 13.21 -2.65
N VAL A 90 -2.04 12.87 -3.20
CA VAL A 90 -1.41 13.61 -4.29
C VAL A 90 -1.99 13.13 -5.62
N THR A 91 -2.61 14.04 -6.38
CA THR A 91 -3.36 13.71 -7.60
C THR A 91 -2.89 14.44 -8.85
N THR A 92 -2.15 15.55 -8.74
CA THR A 92 -1.66 16.28 -9.91
C THR A 92 -0.32 15.74 -10.39
N THR A 93 -0.12 15.71 -11.70
CA THR A 93 1.11 15.21 -12.33
C THR A 93 2.35 15.95 -11.82
N ASP A 94 2.30 17.28 -11.70
CA ASP A 94 3.44 18.08 -11.23
C ASP A 94 3.79 17.77 -9.77
N SER A 95 2.78 17.54 -8.93
CA SER A 95 3.00 17.14 -7.53
C SER A 95 3.56 15.72 -7.47
N ILE A 96 3.09 14.80 -8.31
CA ILE A 96 3.64 13.44 -8.40
C ILE A 96 5.12 13.50 -8.80
N ALA A 97 5.47 14.29 -9.82
CA ALA A 97 6.86 14.47 -10.26
C ALA A 97 7.75 15.02 -9.12
N SER A 98 7.25 16.01 -8.38
CA SER A 98 7.94 16.58 -7.22
C SER A 98 8.15 15.52 -6.12
N GLU A 99 7.14 14.69 -5.85
CA GLU A 99 7.21 13.62 -4.87
C GLU A 99 8.16 12.48 -5.26
N LEU A 100 8.33 12.24 -6.56
CA LEU A 100 9.33 11.31 -7.10
C LEU A 100 10.75 11.86 -6.93
N ALA A 101 10.99 13.14 -7.21
CA ALA A 101 12.29 13.76 -6.96
C ALA A 101 12.65 13.71 -5.47
N GLU A 102 11.69 14.03 -4.60
CA GLU A 102 11.86 13.91 -3.15
C GLU A 102 12.08 12.45 -2.71
N HIS A 103 11.48 11.47 -3.40
CA HIS A 103 11.75 10.06 -3.12
C HIS A 103 13.23 9.74 -3.30
N LEU A 104 13.83 10.17 -4.41
CA LEU A 104 15.23 9.92 -4.71
C LEU A 104 16.14 10.60 -3.68
N ARG A 105 15.86 11.86 -3.34
CA ARG A 105 16.62 12.59 -2.31
C ARG A 105 16.56 11.89 -0.95
N VAL A 106 15.37 11.43 -0.54
CA VAL A 106 15.20 10.68 0.70
C VAL A 106 15.90 9.33 0.61
N ALA A 107 15.78 8.59 -0.50
CA ALA A 107 16.42 7.30 -0.67
C ALA A 107 17.95 7.39 -0.66
N ASP A 108 18.53 8.43 -1.28
CA ASP A 108 19.97 8.68 -1.30
C ASP A 108 20.54 8.91 0.11
N ASN A 109 19.87 9.75 0.91
CA ASN A 109 20.23 9.99 2.31
C ASN A 109 21.72 10.35 2.50
N GLY A 110 22.27 11.19 1.61
CA GLY A 110 23.67 11.62 1.66
C GLY A 110 24.63 10.46 1.38
N GLY A 111 24.29 9.61 0.42
CA GLY A 111 25.01 8.38 0.09
C GLY A 111 24.77 7.20 1.03
N ARG A 112 24.06 7.39 2.15
CA ARG A 112 23.67 6.31 3.08
C ARG A 112 22.34 5.72 2.67
N VAL A 113 22.33 5.08 1.50
CA VAL A 113 21.11 4.64 0.81
C VAL A 113 20.17 3.88 1.74
N GLN A 114 18.91 4.33 1.79
CA GLN A 114 17.84 3.72 2.57
C GLN A 114 16.72 3.18 1.66
N SER A 115 16.08 2.11 2.09
CA SER A 115 14.94 1.53 1.37
C SER A 115 13.68 2.36 1.64
N VAL A 116 13.11 2.93 0.58
CA VAL A 116 11.93 3.80 0.63
C VAL A 116 10.90 3.29 -0.38
N ILE A 117 9.62 3.43 -0.05
CA ILE A 117 8.51 3.33 -0.99
C ILE A 117 7.63 4.57 -0.85
N THR A 118 7.21 5.15 -1.97
CA THR A 118 6.17 6.19 -2.01
C THR A 118 4.89 5.56 -2.53
N VAL A 119 3.80 5.68 -1.77
CA VAL A 119 2.49 5.16 -2.16
C VAL A 119 1.60 6.33 -2.58
N PHE A 120 1.22 6.36 -3.85
CA PHE A 120 0.29 7.35 -4.41
C PHE A 120 -1.15 6.85 -4.36
N ALA A 121 -2.08 7.70 -4.81
CA ALA A 121 -3.51 7.41 -4.82
C ALA A 121 -3.79 6.04 -5.45
N LEU A 122 -4.76 5.33 -4.86
CA LEU A 122 -5.30 4.14 -5.51
C LEU A 122 -5.88 4.55 -6.87
N ARG A 123 -5.82 3.65 -7.84
CA ARG A 123 -6.53 3.85 -9.10
C ARG A 123 -8.02 3.94 -8.80
N SER A 124 -8.57 5.15 -8.80
CA SER A 124 -10.01 5.34 -8.80
C SER A 124 -10.59 4.73 -10.07
N PRO A 125 -11.79 4.13 -10.02
CA PRO A 125 -12.55 3.86 -11.23
C PRO A 125 -12.68 5.18 -12.01
N CYS A 126 -12.32 5.14 -13.29
CA CYS A 126 -12.61 6.21 -14.24
C CYS A 126 -14.12 6.30 -14.49
#